data_AF-A0A8H5I280-F1
#
_entry.id   AF-A0A8H5I280-F1
#
_cell.length_a   1.000
_cell.length_b   1.000
_cell.length_c   1.000
_cell.angle_alpha   90.00
_cell.angle_beta   90.00
_cell.angle_gamma   90.00
#
_symmetry.space_group_name_H-M   'P 1'
#
loop_
_entity.id
_entity.type
_entity.pdbx_description
1 polymer ?
#
loop_
_entity_poly.entity_id
_entity_poly.type
_entity_poly.pdbx_seq_one_letter_code
_entity_poly.pdbx_strand_id
1 'polypeptide(L)'
;MFGLASFRVALKPHRALVIPARGYRRLKGGISSIADARDAAILKKLENQLAELKKKIKDEEDDAHKYLERHASGAQAKADKQNQYVWFWEKVLTSEDRTKLASLNINSLDDLQAAYHDADIAMTTPPFPKPESLEPRLRIAHNLHMGIPEKIAAAQRQSSLSRLNLKRFWSGFI
;
A
#
# COMPACT_ATOMS: atom_id res chain seq x y z
N MET A 1 -0.51 22.33 -70.09
CA MET A 1 0.86 21.90 -70.45
C MET A 1 1.28 20.79 -69.49
N PHE A 2 1.28 19.54 -69.94
CA PHE A 2 1.84 18.40 -69.19
C PHE A 2 2.71 17.61 -70.16
N GLY A 3 4.00 17.54 -69.86
CA GLY A 3 5.01 16.85 -70.66
C GLY A 3 4.97 15.35 -70.41
N LEU A 4 4.79 14.57 -71.47
CA LEU A 4 5.00 13.13 -71.49
C LEU A 4 6.42 12.87 -72.00
N ALA A 5 7.34 12.54 -71.09
CA ALA A 5 8.67 12.07 -71.42
C ALA A 5 8.62 10.57 -71.72
N SER A 6 8.81 10.22 -72.99
CA SER A 6 8.94 8.86 -73.49
C SER A 6 10.28 8.25 -73.07
N PHE A 7 10.27 7.18 -72.27
CA PHE A 7 11.45 6.35 -72.05
C PHE A 7 11.40 5.11 -72.95
N ARG A 8 12.26 5.11 -73.98
CA ARG A 8 12.64 3.90 -74.74
C ARG A 8 13.63 3.11 -73.90
N VAL A 9 13.26 1.89 -73.49
CA VAL A 9 14.22 0.92 -72.94
C VAL A 9 14.47 -0.14 -74.01
N ALA A 10 15.73 -0.28 -74.41
CA ALA A 10 16.19 -1.22 -75.40
C ALA A 10 16.08 -2.67 -74.89
N LEU A 11 15.32 -3.49 -75.61
CA LEU A 11 15.31 -4.94 -75.44
C LEU A 11 16.60 -5.53 -76.01
N LYS A 12 17.43 -6.14 -75.16
CA LYS A 12 18.53 -7.00 -75.59
C LYS A 12 18.01 -8.44 -75.81
N PRO A 13 18.42 -9.13 -76.88
CA PRO A 13 17.95 -10.46 -77.20
C PRO A 13 18.57 -11.53 -76.30
N HIS A 14 17.76 -12.57 -76.10
CA HIS A 14 17.98 -13.77 -75.32
C HIS A 14 19.29 -14.50 -75.66
N ARG A 15 20.11 -14.77 -74.64
CA ARG A 15 20.99 -15.94 -74.63
C ARG A 15 20.33 -17.01 -73.76
N ALA A 16 19.90 -18.08 -74.42
CA ALA A 16 19.41 -19.29 -73.79
C ALA A 16 20.52 -19.88 -72.91
N LEU A 17 20.28 -19.94 -71.61
CA LEU A 17 21.04 -20.80 -70.71
C LEU A 17 20.21 -22.05 -70.45
N VAL A 18 20.74 -23.13 -71.01
CA VAL A 18 20.49 -24.55 -70.77
C VAL A 18 20.02 -24.79 -69.33
N ILE A 19 18.87 -25.43 -69.18
CA ILE A 19 18.33 -25.92 -67.91
C ILE A 19 18.95 -27.30 -67.64
N PRO A 20 19.84 -27.48 -66.65
CA PRO A 20 20.04 -28.80 -66.06
C PRO A 20 18.89 -29.06 -65.08
N ALA A 21 18.02 -29.99 -65.45
CA ALA A 21 17.08 -30.59 -64.53
C ALA A 21 17.81 -31.39 -63.44
N ARG A 22 17.21 -31.39 -62.25
CA ARG A 22 17.46 -32.25 -61.08
C ARG A 22 18.74 -32.03 -60.26
N GLY A 23 18.52 -31.26 -59.20
CA GLY A 23 18.89 -31.69 -57.86
C GLY A 23 17.95 -31.03 -56.85
N TYR A 24 16.89 -31.72 -56.44
CA TYR A 24 16.21 -31.33 -55.19
C TYR A 24 17.21 -31.55 -54.07
N ARG A 25 18.00 -30.52 -53.75
CA ARG A 25 18.70 -30.45 -52.49
C ARG A 25 17.61 -30.37 -51.44
N ARG A 26 17.26 -31.53 -50.87
CA ARG A 26 16.60 -31.58 -49.57
C ARG A 26 17.43 -30.68 -48.66
N LEU A 27 16.89 -29.53 -48.29
CA LEU A 27 17.35 -28.79 -47.12
C LEU A 27 17.12 -29.73 -45.94
N LYS A 28 18.11 -30.58 -45.65
CA LYS A 28 18.20 -31.31 -44.39
C LYS A 28 18.10 -30.25 -43.29
N GLY A 29 17.12 -30.42 -42.40
CA GLY A 29 16.90 -29.54 -41.25
C GLY A 29 18.16 -29.44 -40.41
N GLY A 30 18.87 -28.32 -40.57
CA GLY A 30 20.13 -28.03 -39.89
C GLY A 30 20.15 -26.61 -39.33
N ILE A 31 19.01 -26.15 -38.79
CA ILE A 31 18.88 -24.86 -38.10
C ILE A 31 18.57 -25.07 -36.60
N SER A 32 18.36 -26.30 -36.14
CA SER A 32 18.01 -26.59 -34.75
C SER A 32 19.12 -26.23 -33.77
N SER A 33 20.39 -26.60 -34.02
CA SER A 33 21.44 -26.42 -32.99
C SER A 33 21.78 -24.97 -32.65
N ILE A 34 21.52 -24.02 -33.55
CA ILE A 34 21.76 -22.58 -33.31
C ILE A 34 20.54 -21.94 -32.63
N ALA A 35 19.34 -22.38 -33.00
CA ALA A 35 18.10 -21.95 -32.34
C ALA A 35 18.05 -22.47 -30.89
N ASP A 36 18.31 -23.76 -30.68
CA ASP A 36 18.32 -24.41 -29.36
C ASP A 36 19.37 -23.77 -28.43
N ALA A 37 20.55 -23.40 -28.96
CA ALA A 37 21.59 -22.71 -28.18
C ALA A 37 21.19 -21.28 -27.80
N ARG A 38 20.43 -20.57 -28.66
CA ARG A 38 19.89 -19.24 -28.34
C ARG A 38 18.79 -19.34 -27.30
N ASP A 39 17.91 -20.31 -27.42
CA ASP A 39 16.82 -20.53 -26.47
C ASP A 39 17.38 -20.91 -25.09
N ALA A 40 18.40 -21.78 -25.03
CA ALA A 40 19.10 -22.09 -23.79
C ALA A 40 19.78 -20.87 -23.16
N ALA A 41 20.37 -19.97 -23.96
CA ALA A 41 20.97 -18.74 -23.46
C ALA A 41 19.92 -17.75 -22.92
N ILE A 42 18.75 -17.67 -23.57
CA ILE A 42 17.63 -16.85 -23.12
C ILE A 42 17.05 -17.40 -21.81
N LEU A 43 16.84 -18.72 -21.73
CA LEU A 43 16.37 -19.39 -20.51
C LEU A 43 17.31 -19.10 -19.33
N LYS A 44 18.62 -19.29 -19.51
CA LYS A 44 19.62 -18.99 -18.48
C LYS A 44 19.60 -17.52 -18.04
N LYS A 45 19.34 -16.59 -18.97
CA LYS A 45 19.21 -15.16 -18.65
C LYS A 45 17.94 -14.90 -17.81
N LEU A 46 16.82 -15.52 -18.16
CA LEU A 46 15.57 -15.39 -17.41
C LEU A 46 15.68 -16.03 -16.02
N GLU A 47 16.36 -17.18 -15.90
CA GLU A 47 16.65 -17.82 -14.62
C GLU A 47 17.49 -16.92 -13.71
N ASN A 48 18.53 -16.29 -14.25
CA ASN A 48 19.34 -15.32 -13.51
C ASN A 48 18.51 -14.10 -13.07
N GLN A 49 17.67 -13.56 -13.95
CA GLN A 49 16.79 -12.44 -13.61
C GLN A 49 15.79 -12.82 -12.52
N LEU A 50 15.22 -14.02 -12.55
CA LEU A 50 14.35 -14.53 -11.50
C LEU A 50 15.10 -14.69 -10.17
N ALA A 51 16.33 -15.20 -10.19
CA ALA A 51 17.15 -15.33 -8.99
C ALA A 51 17.48 -13.97 -8.38
N GLU A 52 17.85 -12.99 -9.20
CA GLU A 52 18.12 -11.61 -8.75
C GLU A 52 16.88 -10.94 -8.16
N LEU A 53 15.72 -11.05 -8.82
CA LEU A 53 14.47 -10.48 -8.32
C LEU A 53 14.02 -11.13 -7.01
N LYS A 54 14.11 -12.46 -6.90
CA LYS A 54 13.82 -13.17 -5.65
C LYS A 54 14.72 -12.71 -4.50
N LYS A 55 16.01 -12.50 -4.80
CA LYS A 55 16.95 -11.99 -3.79
C LYS A 55 16.58 -10.57 -3.36
N LYS A 56 16.28 -9.67 -4.31
CA LYS A 56 15.84 -8.30 -3.99
C LYS A 56 14.60 -8.25 -3.13
N ILE A 57 13.58 -9.04 -3.46
CA ILE A 57 12.35 -9.14 -2.66
C ILE A 57 12.68 -9.55 -1.24
N LYS A 58 13.53 -10.58 -1.07
CA LYS A 58 13.93 -11.04 0.26
C LYS A 58 14.71 -9.97 1.05
N ASP A 59 15.63 -9.27 0.40
CA ASP A 59 16.39 -8.19 1.02
C ASP A 59 15.46 -7.03 1.46
N GLU A 60 14.48 -6.67 0.62
CA GLU A 60 13.46 -5.66 0.94
C GLU A 60 12.52 -6.10 2.07
N GLU A 61 12.10 -7.36 2.09
CA GLU A 61 11.30 -7.96 3.17
C GLU A 61 12.06 -7.93 4.50
N ASP A 62 13.33 -8.34 4.51
CA ASP A 62 14.18 -8.35 5.70
C ASP A 62 14.42 -6.92 6.23
N ASP A 63 14.59 -5.94 5.34
CA ASP A 63 14.74 -4.53 5.73
C ASP A 63 13.44 -3.94 6.27
N ALA A 64 12.29 -4.27 5.67
CA ALA A 64 10.98 -3.88 6.19
C ALA A 64 10.71 -4.51 7.57
N HIS A 65 11.08 -5.78 7.77
CA HIS A 65 10.98 -6.45 9.06
C HIS A 65 11.86 -5.77 10.11
N LYS A 66 13.13 -5.47 9.80
CA LYS A 66 14.03 -4.75 10.72
C LYS A 66 13.53 -3.35 11.04
N TYR A 67 12.95 -2.66 10.07
CA TYR A 67 12.33 -1.35 10.29
C TYR A 67 11.17 -1.46 11.28
N LEU A 68 10.25 -2.41 11.06
CA LEU A 68 9.14 -2.65 11.97
C LEU A 68 9.59 -3.06 13.37
N GLU A 69 10.57 -3.96 13.51
CA GLU A 69 11.07 -4.37 14.83
C GLU A 69 11.64 -3.22 15.65
N ARG A 70 12.41 -2.32 15.01
CA ARG A 70 12.94 -1.11 15.64
C ARG A 70 11.83 -0.16 16.08
N HIS A 71 10.76 -0.05 15.30
CA HIS A 71 9.64 0.84 15.55
C HIS A 71 8.51 0.23 16.39
N ALA A 72 8.47 -1.09 16.58
CA ALA A 72 7.44 -1.79 17.34
C ALA A 72 7.90 -2.18 18.75
N SER A 73 9.19 -2.49 18.95
CA SER A 73 9.70 -3.04 20.22
C SER A 73 10.57 -2.09 21.06
N GLY A 74 11.00 -0.96 20.49
CA GLY A 74 11.90 -0.01 21.17
C GLY A 74 11.24 0.83 22.27
N ALA A 75 12.05 1.36 23.19
CA ALA A 75 11.59 2.33 24.19
C ALA A 75 10.94 3.57 23.57
N GLN A 76 11.38 3.95 22.36
CA GLN A 76 10.79 5.02 21.56
C GLN A 76 9.35 4.69 21.14
N ALA A 77 9.08 3.45 20.71
CA ALA A 77 7.74 3.02 20.33
C ALA A 77 6.76 3.10 21.50
N LYS A 78 7.22 2.71 22.69
CA LYS A 78 6.43 2.83 23.93
C LYS A 78 6.18 4.30 24.30
N ALA A 79 7.18 5.16 24.14
CA ALA A 79 7.05 6.60 24.38
C ALA A 79 6.09 7.26 23.38
N ASP A 80 6.19 6.91 22.09
CA ASP A 80 5.31 7.43 21.04
C ASP A 80 3.86 6.96 21.25
N LYS A 81 3.66 5.69 21.63
CA LYS A 81 2.35 5.14 22.00
C LYS A 81 1.77 5.87 23.21
N GLN A 82 2.56 6.12 24.26
CA GLN A 82 2.13 6.88 25.42
C GLN A 82 1.78 8.33 25.06
N ASN A 83 2.57 8.98 24.20
CA ASN A 83 2.30 10.34 23.72
C ASN A 83 0.98 10.40 22.92
N GLN A 84 0.72 9.40 22.08
CA GLN A 84 -0.56 9.29 21.36
C GLN A 84 -1.73 9.09 22.32
N TYR A 85 -1.56 8.30 23.37
CA TYR A 85 -2.58 8.07 24.40
C TYR A 85 -2.90 9.34 25.19
N VAL A 86 -1.87 10.06 25.63
CA VAL A 86 -2.02 11.35 26.32
C VAL A 86 -2.71 12.35 25.39
N TRP A 87 -2.28 12.45 24.13
CA TRP A 87 -2.89 13.36 23.16
C TRP A 87 -4.37 13.04 22.95
N PHE A 88 -4.72 11.77 22.76
CA PHE A 88 -6.11 11.37 22.61
C PHE A 88 -6.93 11.74 23.85
N TRP A 89 -6.45 11.36 25.03
CA TRP A 89 -7.15 11.58 26.29
C TRP A 89 -7.38 13.06 26.59
N GLU A 90 -6.42 13.92 26.24
CA GLU A 90 -6.50 15.35 26.52
C GLU A 90 -7.20 16.17 25.43
N LYS A 91 -7.03 15.80 24.15
CA LYS A 91 -7.47 16.61 23.00
C LYS A 91 -8.72 16.10 22.32
N VAL A 92 -8.97 14.79 22.35
CA VAL A 92 -10.14 14.18 21.69
C VAL A 92 -11.31 14.07 22.66
N LEU A 93 -11.04 13.74 23.93
CA LEU A 93 -12.07 13.69 24.96
C LEU A 93 -12.29 15.06 25.62
N THR A 94 -13.55 15.45 25.75
CA THR A 94 -13.91 16.64 26.54
C THR A 94 -13.67 16.39 28.02
N SER A 95 -13.65 17.45 28.83
CA SER A 95 -13.60 17.32 30.29
C SER A 95 -14.82 16.58 30.84
N GLU A 96 -16.00 16.80 30.27
CA GLU A 96 -17.24 16.11 30.64
C GLU A 96 -17.21 14.61 30.32
N ASP A 97 -16.63 14.22 29.18
CA ASP A 97 -16.49 12.81 28.84
C ASP A 97 -15.55 12.11 29.85
N ARG A 98 -14.46 12.78 30.22
CA ARG A 98 -13.50 12.26 31.21
C ARG A 98 -14.12 12.10 32.60
N THR A 99 -14.98 13.01 33.06
CA THR A 99 -15.65 12.85 34.35
C THR A 99 -16.68 11.73 34.34
N LYS A 100 -17.40 11.54 33.23
CA LYS A 100 -18.34 10.40 33.05
C LYS A 100 -17.62 9.06 32.99
N LEU A 101 -16.42 9.01 32.42
CA LEU A 101 -15.60 7.79 32.42
C LEU A 101 -15.01 7.51 33.81
N ALA A 102 -14.53 8.55 34.50
CA ALA A 102 -13.99 8.43 35.85
C ALA A 102 -15.04 7.92 36.86
N SER A 103 -16.30 8.35 36.73
CA SER A 103 -17.38 7.86 37.61
C SER A 103 -17.69 6.36 37.44
N LEU A 104 -17.22 5.75 36.34
CA LEU A 104 -17.39 4.33 36.01
C LEU A 104 -16.07 3.55 36.12
N ASN A 105 -15.09 4.10 36.85
CA ASN A 105 -13.75 3.53 37.04
C ASN A 105 -12.95 3.34 35.73
N ILE A 106 -13.22 4.14 34.69
CA ILE A 106 -12.42 4.17 33.46
C ILE A 106 -11.51 5.39 33.54
N ASN A 107 -10.27 5.19 34.00
CA ASN A 107 -9.31 6.27 34.23
C ASN A 107 -8.22 6.36 33.17
N SER A 108 -8.07 5.32 32.35
CA SER A 108 -7.08 5.24 31.29
C SER A 108 -7.69 4.84 29.95
N LEU A 109 -6.92 5.06 28.88
CA LEU A 109 -7.30 4.60 27.54
C LEU A 109 -7.35 3.06 27.47
N ASP A 110 -6.44 2.39 28.17
CA ASP A 110 -6.42 0.93 28.23
C ASP A 110 -7.69 0.39 28.91
N ASP A 111 -8.17 1.03 29.99
CA ASP A 111 -9.43 0.68 30.64
C ASP A 111 -10.64 0.91 29.72
N LEU A 112 -10.59 1.97 28.90
CA LEU A 112 -11.63 2.29 27.93
C LEU A 112 -11.65 1.25 26.80
N GLN A 113 -10.47 0.85 26.32
CA GLN A 113 -10.33 -0.17 25.28
C GLN A 113 -10.77 -1.55 25.78
N ALA A 114 -10.43 -1.91 27.03
CA ALA A 114 -10.89 -3.13 27.68
C ALA A 114 -12.43 -3.14 27.82
N ALA A 115 -13.01 -2.05 28.34
CA ALA A 115 -14.46 -1.93 28.49
C ALA A 115 -15.20 -1.96 27.14
N TYR A 116 -14.61 -1.40 26.08
CA TYR A 116 -15.16 -1.52 24.73
C TYR A 116 -15.11 -2.98 24.23
N HIS A 117 -13.99 -3.66 24.42
CA HIS A 117 -13.84 -5.06 24.00
C HIS A 117 -14.84 -5.97 24.73
N ASP A 118 -15.02 -5.78 26.03
CA ASP A 118 -16.02 -6.49 26.82
C ASP A 118 -17.44 -6.20 26.33
N ALA A 119 -17.73 -4.95 25.93
CA ALA A 119 -19.02 -4.59 25.34
C ALA A 119 -19.26 -5.29 24.00
N ASP A 120 -18.23 -5.36 23.15
CA ASP A 120 -18.29 -6.01 21.84
C ASP A 120 -18.46 -7.53 21.99
N ILE A 121 -17.75 -8.16 22.92
CA ILE A 121 -17.95 -9.57 23.28
C ILE A 121 -19.38 -9.79 23.78
N ALA A 122 -19.87 -8.94 24.68
CA ALA A 122 -21.23 -9.07 25.21
C ALA A 122 -22.29 -8.94 24.11
N MET A 123 -22.07 -8.08 23.11
CA MET A 123 -22.99 -7.88 21.98
C MET A 123 -22.88 -8.97 20.91
N THR A 124 -21.72 -9.60 20.74
CA THR A 124 -21.48 -10.66 19.75
C THR A 124 -21.72 -12.06 20.29
N THR A 125 -21.92 -12.20 21.61
CA THR A 125 -22.28 -13.48 22.24
C THR A 125 -23.80 -13.57 22.45
N PRO A 126 -24.41 -14.76 22.24
CA PRO A 126 -25.82 -14.98 22.57
C PRO A 126 -26.02 -14.70 24.07
N PRO A 127 -27.04 -13.91 24.50
CA PRO A 127 -28.31 -13.63 23.82
C PRO A 127 -28.36 -12.36 22.94
N PHE A 128 -27.23 -11.83 22.47
CA PHE A 128 -27.15 -10.61 21.63
C PHE A 128 -27.91 -9.41 22.23
N PRO A 129 -27.57 -9.02 23.47
CA PRO A 129 -28.19 -7.89 24.13
C PRO A 129 -28.08 -6.62 23.28
N LYS A 130 -29.14 -5.81 23.30
CA LYS A 130 -29.10 -4.46 22.71
C LYS A 130 -28.13 -3.58 23.49
N PRO A 131 -27.49 -2.58 22.87
CA PRO A 131 -26.52 -1.70 23.54
C PRO A 131 -27.13 -0.96 24.75
N GLU A 132 -28.43 -0.74 24.76
CA GLU A 132 -29.15 -0.11 25.88
C GLU A 132 -29.20 -0.99 27.14
N SER A 133 -29.21 -2.31 26.96
CA SER A 133 -29.27 -3.32 28.02
C SER A 133 -27.90 -3.70 28.59
N LEU A 134 -26.82 -3.18 28.01
CA LEU A 134 -25.47 -3.35 28.54
C LEU A 134 -25.29 -2.56 29.84
N GLU A 135 -24.32 -2.99 30.64
CA GLU A 135 -23.88 -2.24 31.81
C GLU A 135 -23.53 -0.79 31.43
N PRO A 136 -23.79 0.20 32.31
CA PRO A 136 -23.54 1.61 32.03
C PRO A 136 -22.10 1.88 31.56
N ARG A 137 -21.13 1.16 32.15
CA ARG A 137 -19.71 1.20 31.80
C ARG A 137 -19.46 0.79 30.34
N LEU A 138 -19.96 -0.39 29.96
CA LEU A 138 -19.81 -0.96 28.62
C LEU A 138 -20.53 -0.13 27.57
N ARG A 139 -21.75 0.33 27.89
CA ARG A 139 -22.56 1.17 27.02
C ARG A 139 -21.88 2.50 26.70
N ILE A 140 -21.31 3.15 27.71
CA ILE A 140 -20.61 4.43 27.53
C ILE A 140 -19.33 4.22 26.71
N ALA A 141 -18.56 3.16 26.99
CA ALA A 141 -17.38 2.83 26.20
C ALA A 141 -17.72 2.58 24.73
N HIS A 142 -18.76 1.78 24.45
CA HIS A 142 -19.25 1.50 23.10
C HIS A 142 -19.72 2.77 22.36
N ASN A 143 -20.56 3.59 23.00
CA ASN A 143 -21.06 4.82 22.38
C ASN A 143 -19.93 5.82 22.10
N LEU A 144 -18.97 5.90 23.02
CA LEU A 144 -17.83 6.79 22.85
C LEU A 144 -16.95 6.30 21.70
N HIS A 145 -16.70 5.00 21.60
CA HIS A 145 -15.95 4.39 20.50
C HIS A 145 -16.55 4.69 19.13
N MET A 146 -17.87 4.55 18.98
CA MET A 146 -18.58 4.88 17.73
C MET A 146 -18.44 6.37 17.34
N GLY A 147 -18.32 7.26 18.33
CA GLY A 147 -18.10 8.70 18.12
C GLY A 147 -16.64 9.13 18.00
N ILE A 148 -15.67 8.24 18.16
CA ILE A 148 -14.23 8.57 18.08
C ILE A 148 -13.85 9.22 16.74
N PRO A 149 -14.29 8.71 15.56
CA PRO A 149 -13.88 9.29 14.28
C PRO A 149 -14.27 10.77 14.16
N GLU A 150 -15.49 11.12 14.61
CA GLU A 150 -15.99 12.49 14.59
C GLU A 150 -15.24 13.38 15.58
N LYS A 151 -14.98 12.89 16.80
CA LYS A 151 -14.22 13.62 17.82
C LYS A 151 -12.77 13.87 17.40
N ILE A 152 -12.12 12.91 16.74
CA ILE A 152 -10.77 13.08 16.18
C ILE A 152 -10.80 14.16 15.09
N ALA A 153 -11.76 14.11 14.17
CA ALA A 153 -11.91 15.13 13.13
C ALA A 153 -12.14 16.52 13.73
N ALA A 154 -12.94 16.64 14.80
CA ALA A 154 -13.16 17.89 15.52
C ALA A 154 -11.88 18.41 16.19
N ALA A 155 -11.14 17.54 16.90
CA ALA A 155 -9.88 17.89 17.56
C ALA A 155 -8.80 18.33 16.55
N GLN A 156 -8.72 17.66 15.40
CA GLN A 156 -7.80 18.04 14.31
C GLN A 156 -8.16 19.42 13.75
N ARG A 157 -9.45 19.71 13.51
CA ARG A 157 -9.91 21.04 13.09
C ARG A 157 -9.51 22.11 14.11
N GLN A 158 -9.75 21.89 15.41
CA GLN A 158 -9.37 22.83 16.47
C GLN A 158 -7.85 23.06 16.52
N SER A 159 -7.03 22.01 16.38
CA SER A 159 -5.58 22.14 16.37
C SER A 159 -5.06 22.92 15.13
N SER A 160 -5.67 22.72 13.96
CA SER A 160 -5.34 23.49 12.75
C SER A 160 -5.72 24.97 12.89
N LEU A 161 -6.87 25.28 13.48
CA LEU A 161 -7.33 26.65 13.73
C LEU A 161 -6.43 27.38 14.75
N SER A 162 -5.99 26.71 15.80
CA SER A 162 -5.05 27.30 16.77
C SER A 162 -3.69 27.65 16.13
N ARG A 163 -3.17 26.80 15.23
CA ARG A 163 -1.94 27.07 14.47
C ARG A 163 -2.07 28.26 13.52
N LEU A 164 -3.24 28.44 12.90
CA LEU A 164 -3.54 29.59 12.04
C LEU A 164 -3.68 30.89 12.84
N ASN A 165 -4.28 30.84 14.02
CA ASN A 165 -4.40 32.00 14.91
C ASN A 165 -3.05 32.44 15.49
N LEU A 166 -2.16 31.51 15.87
CA LEU A 166 -0.79 31.87 16.24
C LEU A 166 -0.08 32.56 15.07
N LYS A 167 -0.09 31.99 13.86
CA LYS A 167 0.55 32.65 12.71
C LYS A 167 0.01 34.06 12.44
N ARG A 168 -1.30 34.28 12.57
CA ARG A 168 -1.92 35.62 12.44
C ARG A 168 -1.56 36.58 13.57
N PHE A 169 -1.42 36.06 14.79
CA PHE A 169 -1.02 36.85 15.96
C PHE A 169 0.43 37.34 15.84
N TRP A 170 1.33 36.50 15.32
CA TRP A 170 2.74 36.88 15.09
C TRP A 170 2.96 37.68 13.80
N SER A 171 2.06 37.61 12.81
CA SER A 171 2.15 38.42 11.58
C SER A 171 1.59 39.84 11.70
N GLY A 172 1.02 40.20 12.85
CA GLY A 172 0.56 41.57 13.13
C GLY A 172 1.56 42.40 13.95
N PHE A 173 2.76 41.86 14.21
CA PHE A 173 3.79 42.47 15.04
C PHE A 173 5.06 42.86 14.26
N ILE A 174 5.02 42.79 12.92
CA ILE A 174 6.04 43.27 11.97
C ILE A 174 5.38 44.28 11.06
#